data_AF-A0A924QP51-F1
#
_entry.id   AF-A0A924QP51-F1
#
_cell.length_a   1.000
_cell.length_b   1.000
_cell.length_c   1.000
_cell.angle_alpha   90.00
_cell.angle_beta   90.00
_cell.angle_gamma   90.00
#
_symmetry.space_group_name_H-M   'P 1'
#
loop_
_entity.id
_entity.type
_entity.pdbx_description
1 polymer ?
#
loop_
_entity_poly.entity_id
_entity_poly.type
_entity_poly.pdbx_seq_one_letter_code
_entity_poly.pdbx_strand_id
1 'polypeptide(L)' 'ISNITLLSAGVGHVLAAHDAGVLAWGDNRASSCGAFPSTLVQALPLRVAGLLTSSLA' A
#
# COMPACT_ATOMS: atom_id res chain seq x y z
N ILE A 1 -12.17 -3.69 -1.07
CA ILE A 1 -11.46 -2.50 -1.60
C ILE A 1 -12.45 -1.74 -2.48
N SER A 2 -12.61 -0.43 -2.29
CA SER A 2 -13.51 0.43 -3.08
C SER A 2 -12.85 1.80 -3.30
N ASN A 3 -13.38 2.57 -4.27
CA ASN A 3 -12.92 3.92 -4.62
C ASN A 3 -11.41 4.01 -4.88
N ILE A 4 -10.87 3.04 -5.61
CA ILE A 4 -9.48 3.11 -6.06
C ILE A 4 -9.38 4.14 -7.18
N THR A 5 -8.51 5.13 -7.00
CA THR A 5 -8.27 6.19 -7.97
C THR A 5 -6.99 5.95 -8.78
N LEU A 6 -6.01 5.24 -8.20
CA LEU A 6 -4.74 4.91 -8.84
C LEU A 6 -4.25 3.51 -8.43
N LEU A 7 -3.61 2.82 -9.38
CA LEU A 7 -2.95 1.53 -9.16
C LEU A 7 -1.51 1.58 -9.68
N SER A 8 -0.60 0.94 -8.94
CA SER A 8 0.77 0.69 -9.39
C SER A 8 1.18 -0.72 -9.00
N ALA A 9 1.70 -1.49 -9.96
CA ALA A 9 2.18 -2.85 -9.74
C ALA A 9 3.71 -2.89 -9.82
N GLY A 10 4.34 -3.43 -8.79
CA GLY A 10 5.75 -3.79 -8.78
C GLY A 10 5.98 -5.25 -9.14
N VAL A 11 7.20 -5.74 -8.94
CA VAL A 11 7.61 -7.11 -9.30
C VAL A 11 6.78 -8.20 -8.58
N GLY A 12 6.28 -7.91 -7.39
CA GLY A 12 5.45 -8.85 -6.62
C GLY A 12 4.46 -8.20 -5.65
N HIS A 13 4.35 -6.87 -5.65
CA HIS A 13 3.43 -6.13 -4.78
C HIS A 13 2.63 -5.11 -5.59
N VAL A 14 1.53 -4.65 -5.03
CA VAL A 14 0.65 -3.64 -5.63
C VAL A 14 0.41 -2.53 -4.61
N LEU A 15 0.38 -1.30 -5.10
CA LEU A 15 -0.08 -0.10 -4.38
C LEU A 15 -1.40 0.36 -4.99
N ALA A 16 -2.36 0.71 -4.14
CA ALA A 16 -3.64 1.28 -4.55
C ALA A 16 -3.96 2.53 -3.74
N ALA A 17 -4.12 3.66 -4.41
CA ALA A 17 -4.60 4.89 -3.77
C ALA A 17 -6.14 4.88 -3.74
N HIS A 18 -6.69 5.28 -2.60
CA HIS A 18 -8.12 5.42 -2.39
C HIS A 18 -8.42 6.62 -1.48
N ASP A 19 -9.69 6.96 -1.32
CA ASP A 19 -10.17 8.18 -0.62
C ASP A 19 -9.50 8.46 0.73
N ALA A 20 -9.10 7.42 1.47
CA ALA A 20 -8.56 7.56 2.81
C ALA A 20 -7.08 7.17 2.92
N GLY A 21 -6.36 6.99 1.81
CA GLY A 21 -4.91 6.74 1.81
C GLY A 21 -4.45 5.71 0.78
N VAL A 22 -3.29 5.09 1.04
CA VAL A 22 -2.71 4.08 0.17
C VAL A 22 -2.78 2.70 0.83
N LEU A 23 -3.24 1.73 0.06
CA LEU A 23 -3.19 0.31 0.39
C LEU A 23 -2.03 -0.36 -0.34
N ALA A 24 -1.40 -1.34 0.31
CA ALA A 24 -0.35 -2.15 -0.27
C ALA A 24 -0.53 -3.63 0.08
N TRP A 25 -0.28 -4.52 -0.89
CA TRP A 25 -0.29 -5.98 -0.68
C TRP A 25 0.63 -6.70 -1.66
N GLY A 26 0.92 -7.97 -1.39
CA GLY A 26 1.82 -8.82 -2.16
C GLY A 26 3.14 -9.08 -1.45
N ASP A 27 4.22 -9.24 -2.19
CA ASP A 27 5.55 -9.49 -1.65
C ASP A 27 6.01 -8.34 -0.76
N ASN A 28 6.15 -8.63 0.53
CA ASN A 28 6.58 -7.68 1.55
C ASN A 28 7.86 -8.15 2.26
N ARG A 29 8.60 -9.11 1.68
CA ARG A 29 9.85 -9.63 2.27
C ARG A 29 10.96 -8.58 2.38
N ALA A 30 10.84 -7.50 1.62
CA ALA A 30 11.69 -6.31 1.66
C ALA A 30 10.96 -5.08 2.25
N SER A 31 9.85 -5.29 2.98
CA SER A 31 9.03 -4.22 3.57
C SER A 31 8.39 -3.24 2.57
N SER A 32 8.22 -3.64 1.31
CA SER A 32 7.66 -2.81 0.22
C SER A 32 6.20 -2.40 0.41
N CYS A 33 5.44 -3.09 1.26
CA CYS A 33 4.07 -2.74 1.63
C CYS A 33 3.99 -1.77 2.82
N GLY A 34 5.12 -1.22 3.30
CA GLY A 34 5.14 -0.21 4.36
C GLY A 34 4.99 -0.75 5.78
N ALA A 35 5.01 -2.07 5.97
CA ALA A 35 5.17 -2.71 7.27
C ALA A 35 6.64 -3.08 7.48
N PHE A 36 7.47 -2.10 7.86
CA PHE A 36 8.85 -2.37 8.24
C PHE A 36 8.96 -2.67 9.75
N PRO A 37 9.71 -3.69 10.16
CA PRO A 37 10.34 -4.71 9.32
C PRO A 37 9.36 -5.83 8.92
N SER A 38 9.51 -6.40 7.73
CA SER A 38 8.80 -7.60 7.32
C SER A 38 9.66 -8.50 6.45
N THR A 39 9.48 -9.81 6.64
CA THR A 39 10.08 -10.91 5.88
C THR A 39 9.02 -11.86 5.33
N LEU A 40 7.74 -11.43 5.30
CA LEU A 40 6.59 -12.23 4.89
C LEU A 40 5.88 -11.61 3.69
N VAL A 41 4.96 -12.37 3.10
CA VAL A 41 4.01 -11.86 2.09
C VAL A 41 2.85 -11.17 2.81
N GLN A 42 2.48 -9.99 2.35
CA GLN A 42 1.30 -9.27 2.80
C GLN A 42 0.09 -9.71 1.98
N ALA A 43 -0.58 -10.77 2.42
CA ALA A 43 -1.68 -11.39 1.66
C ALA A 43 -2.94 -10.52 1.56
N LEU A 44 -3.15 -9.61 2.53
CA LEU A 44 -4.30 -8.73 2.58
C LEU A 44 -3.87 -7.27 2.43
N PRO A 45 -4.71 -6.40 1.83
CA PRO A 45 -4.43 -4.97 1.73
C PRO A 45 -4.10 -4.36 3.10
N LEU A 46 -2.86 -3.86 3.22
CA LEU A 46 -2.38 -3.10 4.37
C LEU A 46 -2.49 -1.62 4.06
N ARG A 47 -3.03 -0.83 4.99
CA ARG A 47 -2.91 0.62 4.92
C ARG A 47 -1.49 1.03 5.25
N VAL A 48 -0.81 1.68 4.30
CA VAL A 48 0.55 2.22 4.50
C VAL A 48 0.48 3.37 5.49
N ALA A 49 1.16 3.25 6.63
CA ALA A 49 1.21 4.31 7.64
C ALA A 49 2.02 5.52 7.14
N GLY A 50 1.70 6.71 7.62
CA GLY A 50 2.45 7.94 7.31
C GLY A 50 2.19 8.58 5.94
N LEU A 51 1.43 7.91 5.05
CA LEU A 51 0.89 8.50 3.83
C LEU A 51 -0.55 8.97 4.07
N LEU A 52 -0.69 10.19 4.60
CA LEU A 52 -1.97 10.89 4.56
C LEU A 52 -2.07 11.62 3.21
N THR A 53 -3.20 11.49 2.52
CA THR A 53 -3.51 12.33 1.37
C THR A 53 -3.94 13.70 1.90
N SER A 54 -2.98 14.51 2.33
CA SER A 54 -3.25 15.90 2.67
C SER A 54 -3.54 16.68 1.39
N SER A 55 -4.80 16.77 0.95
CA SER A 55 -5.21 17.77 -0.03
C SER A 55 -5.67 19.02 0.70
N LEU A 56 -4.75 19.92 1.07
CA LEU A 56 -5.04 21.35 1.26
C LEU A 56 -3.74 22.15 1.06
N ALA A 57 -3.49 22.54 -0.19
CA ALA A 57 -2.83 23.78 -0.58
C ALA A 57 -3.42 24.21 -1.93
#